data_AF-A0A7J4SGZ8-F1
#
_entry.id   AF-A0A7J4SGZ8-F1
#
_cell.length_a   1.000
_cell.length_b   1.000
_cell.length_c   1.000
_cell.angle_alpha   90.00
_cell.angle_beta   90.00
_cell.angle_gamma   90.00
#
_symmetry.space_group_name_H-M   'P 1'
#
loop_
_entity.id
_entity.type
_entity.pdbx_description
1 polymer ?
#
loop_
_entity_poly.entity_id
_entity_poly.type
_entity_poly.pdbx_seq_one_letter_code
_entity_poly.pdbx_strand_id
1 'polypeptide(L)'
;DQSSKTEFYYKDAIESWLDSGDLYRFTTAWSRDQEEKIYVQHRLKEHGAEVWEWFENGAYFYICGDKTYMAKDVHRALIEIAIEHGGMSEADATHFIEKTMMKEQKRYLRDVY
;
A
#
# COMPACT_ATOMS: atom_id res chain seq x y z
N ASP A 1 7.61 -0.57 -20.18
CA ASP A 1 8.08 0.69 -19.61
C ASP A 1 7.40 0.83 -18.25
N GLN A 2 8.10 1.21 -17.18
CA GLN A 2 7.55 1.47 -15.82
C GLN A 2 8.45 2.51 -15.13
N SER A 3 8.67 3.62 -15.84
CA SER A 3 9.60 4.69 -15.46
C SER A 3 8.86 6.00 -15.21
N SER A 4 9.43 6.88 -14.40
CA SER A 4 8.86 8.21 -14.17
C SER A 4 8.68 9.03 -15.45
N LYS A 5 9.53 8.79 -16.45
CA LYS A 5 9.54 9.53 -17.71
C LYS A 5 8.39 9.14 -18.64
N THR A 6 7.90 7.90 -18.54
CA THR A 6 7.00 7.31 -19.53
C THR A 6 5.64 6.92 -18.95
N GLU A 7 5.57 6.60 -17.66
CA GLU A 7 4.42 5.92 -17.05
C GLU A 7 3.91 6.65 -15.80
N PHE A 8 4.15 7.97 -15.72
CA PHE A 8 3.57 8.82 -14.68
C PHE A 8 2.18 9.30 -15.08
N TYR A 9 1.23 8.39 -15.02
CA TYR A 9 -0.17 8.67 -15.30
C TYR A 9 -0.73 9.76 -14.38
N TYR A 10 -1.44 10.72 -14.99
CA TYR A 10 -2.14 11.81 -14.29
C TYR A 10 -1.24 12.70 -13.41
N LYS A 11 0.06 12.79 -13.73
CA LYS A 11 1.04 13.56 -12.97
C LYS A 11 0.53 14.95 -12.57
N ASP A 12 0.11 15.76 -13.54
CA ASP A 12 -0.29 17.16 -13.29
C ASP A 12 -1.51 17.26 -12.35
N ALA A 13 -2.45 16.31 -12.43
CA ALA A 13 -3.61 16.28 -11.54
C ALA A 13 -3.22 15.90 -10.11
N ILE A 14 -2.32 14.92 -9.97
CA ILE A 14 -1.78 14.48 -8.67
C ILE A 14 -0.98 15.60 -8.02
N GLU A 15 -0.11 16.29 -8.77
CA GLU A 15 0.64 17.45 -8.28
C GLU A 15 -0.31 18.58 -7.85
N SER A 16 -1.36 18.85 -8.62
CA SER A 16 -2.38 19.82 -8.22
C SER A 16 -3.11 19.45 -6.93
N TRP A 17 -3.40 18.18 -6.66
CA TRP A 17 -4.05 17.74 -5.41
C TRP A 17 -3.13 17.78 -4.20
N LEU A 18 -1.82 17.59 -4.42
CA LEU A 18 -0.82 17.80 -3.36
C LEU A 18 -0.73 19.28 -3.00
N ASP A 19 -0.67 20.16 -4.01
CA ASP A 19 -0.58 21.61 -3.81
C ASP A 19 -1.83 22.20 -3.14
N SER A 20 -3.02 21.68 -3.44
CA SER A 20 -4.28 22.10 -2.81
C SER A 20 -4.49 21.52 -1.41
N GLY A 21 -3.76 20.46 -1.04
CA GLY A 21 -3.93 19.72 0.21
C GLY A 21 -5.08 18.70 0.17
N ASP A 22 -5.71 18.47 -0.98
CA ASP A 22 -6.73 17.42 -1.16
C ASP A 22 -6.11 16.01 -1.07
N LEU A 23 -4.83 15.88 -1.43
CA LEU A 23 -4.03 14.68 -1.28
C LEU A 23 -2.93 14.93 -0.25
N TYR A 24 -2.97 14.21 0.88
CA TYR A 24 -1.97 14.35 1.94
C TYR A 24 -0.56 13.91 1.49
N ARG A 25 -0.47 12.80 0.76
CA ARG A 25 0.81 12.20 0.35
C ARG A 25 0.65 11.40 -0.93
N PHE A 26 1.66 11.47 -1.79
CA PHE A 26 1.78 10.62 -2.98
C PHE A 26 3.18 10.00 -3.04
N THR A 27 3.24 8.66 -3.12
CA THR A 27 4.50 7.90 -3.14
C THR A 27 4.52 7.00 -4.37
N THR A 28 5.58 7.10 -5.18
CA THR A 28 5.76 6.29 -6.39
C THR A 28 6.79 5.18 -6.21
N ALA A 29 6.66 4.13 -7.02
CA ALA A 29 7.59 3.02 -7.09
C ALA A 29 7.97 2.75 -8.56
N TRP A 30 9.06 3.37 -9.01
CA TRP A 30 9.54 3.22 -10.38
C TRP A 30 10.42 1.99 -10.50
N SER A 31 9.93 0.91 -11.10
CA SER A 31 10.68 -0.35 -11.18
C SER A 31 11.83 -0.29 -12.19
N ARG A 32 11.92 0.75 -13.02
CA ARG A 32 12.89 0.86 -14.12
C ARG A 32 13.81 2.08 -14.06
N ASP A 33 13.67 2.95 -13.06
CA ASP A 33 14.51 4.16 -12.92
C ASP A 33 15.89 3.86 -12.32
N GLN A 34 16.07 2.65 -11.76
CA GLN A 34 17.31 2.16 -11.18
C GLN A 34 17.48 0.64 -11.40
N GLU A 35 18.66 0.12 -11.07
CA GLU A 35 19.00 -1.31 -11.21
C GLU A 35 18.05 -2.18 -10.36
N GLU A 36 17.98 -1.88 -9.06
CA GLU A 36 17.12 -2.56 -8.11
C GLU A 36 15.63 -2.28 -8.35
N LYS A 37 14.80 -3.32 -8.24
CA LYS A 37 13.37 -3.19 -8.50
C LYS A 37 12.62 -2.65 -7.28
N ILE A 38 12.06 -1.45 -7.43
CA ILE A 38 11.20 -0.84 -6.43
C ILE A 38 9.74 -1.00 -6.87
N TYR A 39 8.94 -1.60 -6.00
CA TYR A 39 7.49 -1.79 -6.18
C TYR A 39 6.74 -1.23 -4.96
N VAL A 40 5.41 -1.16 -5.06
CA VAL A 40 4.56 -0.55 -4.02
C VAL A 40 4.66 -1.27 -2.67
N GLN A 41 4.85 -2.59 -2.65
CA GLN A 41 5.08 -3.34 -1.41
C GLN A 41 6.39 -2.96 -0.71
N HIS A 42 7.40 -2.48 -1.44
CA HIS A 42 8.63 -1.98 -0.84
C HIS A 42 8.38 -0.61 -0.19
N ARG A 43 7.62 0.26 -0.84
CA ARG A 43 7.21 1.57 -0.29
C ARG A 43 6.32 1.44 0.94
N LEU A 44 5.40 0.48 0.94
CA LEU A 44 4.56 0.19 2.11
C LEU A 44 5.43 -0.16 3.33
N LYS A 45 6.44 -1.02 3.15
CA LYS A 45 7.35 -1.40 4.24
C LYS A 45 8.26 -0.26 4.69
N GLU A 46 8.77 0.54 3.76
CA GLU A 46 9.54 1.76 4.08
C GLU A 46 8.75 2.72 4.97
N HIS A 47 7.42 2.76 4.83
CA HIS A 47 6.51 3.59 5.62
C HIS A 47 5.66 2.79 6.60
N GLY A 48 6.11 1.59 7.00
CA GLY A 48 5.30 0.63 7.75
C GLY A 48 4.74 1.19 9.06
N ALA A 49 5.52 1.98 9.79
CA ALA A 49 5.08 2.59 11.05
C ALA A 49 3.90 3.56 10.85
N GLU A 50 3.96 4.43 9.84
CA GLU A 50 2.88 5.38 9.53
C GLU A 50 1.63 4.65 9.01
N VAL A 51 1.83 3.63 8.17
CA VAL A 51 0.72 2.78 7.68
C VAL A 51 0.02 2.06 8.84
N TRP A 52 0.78 1.55 9.81
CA TRP A 52 0.23 0.91 11.01
C TRP A 52 -0.57 1.90 11.87
N GLU A 53 -0.02 3.09 12.12
CA GLU A 53 -0.72 4.16 12.84
C GLU A 53 -2.06 4.50 12.17
N TRP A 54 -2.13 4.54 10.84
CA TRP A 54 -3.38 4.74 10.13
C TRP A 54 -4.38 3.60 10.35
N PHE A 55 -3.92 2.34 10.39
CA PHE A 55 -4.79 1.19 10.65
C PHE A 55 -5.38 1.24 12.06
N GLU A 56 -4.58 1.59 13.06
CA GLU A 56 -5.01 1.84 14.44
C GLU A 56 -6.05 2.96 14.52
N ASN A 57 -5.87 4.01 13.71
CA ASN A 57 -6.78 5.16 13.62
C ASN A 57 -8.01 4.93 12.73
N GLY A 58 -8.30 3.70 12.31
CA GLY A 58 -9.54 3.41 11.59
C GLY A 58 -9.49 3.64 10.07
N ALA A 59 -8.31 3.80 9.46
CA ALA A 59 -8.18 4.05 8.02
C ALA A 59 -8.73 2.92 7.13
N TYR A 60 -9.18 3.29 5.95
CA TYR A 60 -9.53 2.35 4.88
C TYR A 60 -8.32 2.14 3.97
N PHE A 61 -8.07 0.89 3.61
CA PHE A 61 -7.03 0.48 2.67
C PHE A 61 -7.65 -0.09 1.41
N TYR A 62 -7.25 0.45 0.27
CA TYR A 62 -7.71 0.03 -1.05
C TYR A 62 -6.52 -0.45 -1.88
N ILE A 63 -6.73 -1.51 -2.65
CA ILE A 63 -5.78 -1.99 -3.66
C ILE A 63 -6.50 -2.25 -4.97
N CYS A 64 -5.91 -1.79 -6.07
CA CYS A 64 -6.40 -2.02 -7.42
C CYS A 64 -5.24 -2.37 -8.36
N GLY A 65 -5.49 -3.25 -9.34
CA GLY A 65 -4.52 -3.65 -10.36
C GLY A 65 -4.31 -5.15 -10.44
N ASP A 66 -3.07 -5.57 -10.74
CA ASP A 66 -2.74 -6.98 -11.00
C ASP A 66 -3.04 -7.90 -9.82
N LYS A 67 -3.92 -8.87 -10.06
CA LYS A 67 -4.30 -9.90 -9.10
C LYS A 67 -3.23 -10.98 -8.90
N THR A 68 -2.40 -11.22 -9.91
CA THR A 68 -1.56 -12.42 -9.95
C THR A 68 -0.35 -12.30 -9.05
N TYR A 69 0.30 -11.13 -9.06
CA TYR A 69 1.54 -10.84 -8.35
C TYR A 69 1.36 -9.68 -7.37
N MET A 70 0.96 -8.50 -7.84
CA MET A 70 0.95 -7.26 -7.04
C MET A 70 0.03 -7.39 -5.82
N ALA A 71 -1.18 -7.91 -6.01
CA ALA A 71 -2.13 -8.09 -4.91
C ALA A 71 -1.62 -9.02 -3.80
N LYS A 72 -0.86 -10.07 -4.15
CA LYS A 72 -0.30 -11.02 -3.18
C LYS A 72 0.86 -10.40 -2.41
N ASP A 73 1.74 -9.68 -3.10
CA ASP A 73 2.89 -9.05 -2.49
C ASP A 73 2.51 -7.89 -1.55
N VAL A 74 1.51 -7.10 -1.93
CA VAL A 74 0.94 -6.08 -1.03
C VAL A 74 0.29 -6.73 0.18
N HIS A 75 -0.52 -7.77 -0.01
CA HIS A 75 -1.14 -8.48 1.12
C HIS A 75 -0.12 -9.00 2.13
N ARG A 76 0.96 -9.61 1.65
CA ARG A 76 2.08 -10.05 2.50
C ARG A 76 2.75 -8.88 3.21
N ALA A 77 2.99 -7.76 2.53
CA ALA A 77 3.59 -6.58 3.14
C ALA A 77 2.72 -6.01 4.27
N LEU A 78 1.39 -6.03 4.14
CA LEU A 78 0.49 -5.60 5.23
C LEU A 78 0.59 -6.50 6.47
N ILE A 79 0.74 -7.82 6.27
CA ILE A 79 0.97 -8.77 7.38
C ILE A 79 2.32 -8.48 8.04
N GLU A 80 3.38 -8.30 7.24
CA GLU A 80 4.73 -7.96 7.74
C GLU A 80 4.71 -6.65 8.56
N ILE A 81 3.99 -5.63 8.10
CA ILE A 81 3.80 -4.36 8.82
C ILE A 81 3.07 -4.57 10.16
N ALA A 82 2.02 -5.39 10.20
CA ALA A 82 1.29 -5.69 11.44
C ALA A 82 2.15 -6.46 12.46
N ILE A 83 3.06 -7.33 11.99
CA ILE A 83 4.04 -8.01 12.85
C ILE A 83 5.05 -6.99 13.40
N GLU A 84 5.69 -6.23 12.51
CA GLU A 84 6.81 -5.36 12.86
C GLU A 84 6.38 -4.16 13.71
N HIS A 85 5.29 -3.49 13.34
CA HIS A 85 4.84 -2.25 13.98
C HIS A 85 3.66 -2.46 14.93
N GLY A 86 2.86 -3.51 14.74
CA GLY A 86 1.77 -3.88 15.65
C GLY A 86 2.18 -4.84 16.76
N GLY A 87 3.41 -5.39 16.73
CA GLY A 87 3.89 -6.36 17.71
C GLY A 87 3.11 -7.68 17.71
N MET A 88 2.42 -7.98 16.61
CA MET A 88 1.59 -9.17 16.47
C MET A 88 2.41 -10.42 16.14
N SER A 89 1.93 -11.58 16.58
CA SER A 89 2.41 -12.84 16.00
C SER A 89 1.98 -12.95 14.53
N GLU A 90 2.63 -13.80 13.75
CA GLU A 90 2.24 -14.04 12.34
C GLU A 90 0.77 -14.49 12.21
N ALA A 91 0.31 -15.32 13.14
CA ALA A 91 -1.07 -15.79 13.17
C ALA A 91 -2.06 -14.65 13.47
N ASP A 92 -1.73 -13.78 14.43
CA ASP A 92 -2.57 -12.64 14.80
C ASP A 92 -2.58 -11.57 13.71
N ALA A 93 -1.42 -11.28 13.10
CA ALA A 93 -1.30 -10.34 11.98
C ALA A 93 -2.11 -10.82 10.77
N THR A 94 -2.03 -12.11 10.44
CA THR A 94 -2.85 -12.71 9.37
C THR A 94 -4.33 -12.60 9.70
N HIS A 95 -4.73 -12.89 10.94
CA HIS A 95 -6.12 -12.76 11.38
C HIS A 95 -6.60 -11.31 11.28
N PHE A 96 -5.81 -10.35 11.74
CA PHE A 96 -6.13 -8.93 11.72
C PHE A 96 -6.38 -8.44 10.29
N ILE A 97 -5.47 -8.73 9.35
CA ILE A 97 -5.62 -8.28 7.96
C ILE A 97 -6.79 -9.00 7.25
N GLU A 98 -6.92 -10.32 7.39
CA GLU A 98 -7.88 -11.11 6.62
C GLU A 98 -9.28 -11.21 7.21
N LYS A 99 -9.43 -11.13 8.53
CA LYS A 99 -10.72 -11.25 9.21
C LYS A 99 -11.17 -9.88 9.68
N THR A 100 -10.39 -9.24 10.53
CA THR A 100 -10.78 -7.98 11.16
C THR A 100 -10.92 -6.86 10.12
N MET A 101 -9.87 -6.54 9.37
CA MET A 101 -9.91 -5.46 8.39
C MET A 101 -10.77 -5.80 7.17
N MET A 102 -10.63 -6.99 6.61
CA MET A 102 -11.28 -7.35 5.33
C MET A 102 -12.75 -7.77 5.49
N LYS A 103 -13.10 -8.59 6.49
CA LYS A 103 -14.43 -9.19 6.59
C LYS A 103 -15.34 -8.46 7.57
N GLU A 104 -14.84 -8.18 8.77
CA GLU A 104 -15.64 -7.64 9.87
C GLU A 104 -15.83 -6.14 9.70
N GLN A 105 -14.72 -5.40 9.59
CA GLN A 105 -14.73 -3.95 9.49
C GLN A 105 -14.90 -3.45 8.05
N LYS A 106 -14.62 -4.31 7.05
CA LYS A 106 -14.70 -3.98 5.63
C LYS A 106 -13.91 -2.71 5.27
N ARG A 107 -12.74 -2.55 5.89
CA ARG A 107 -11.80 -1.45 5.66
C ARG A 107 -10.64 -1.83 4.75
N TYR A 108 -10.40 -3.12 4.50
CA TYR A 108 -9.48 -3.56 3.46
C TYR A 108 -10.25 -4.08 2.25
N LEU A 109 -10.24 -3.30 1.16
CA LEU A 109 -10.97 -3.58 -0.08
C LEU A 109 -10.02 -3.80 -1.25
N ARG A 110 -10.40 -4.71 -2.15
CA ARG A 110 -9.58 -5.10 -3.30
C ARG A 110 -10.41 -5.10 -4.57
N ASP A 111 -9.94 -4.39 -5.59
CA ASP A 111 -10.46 -4.42 -6.95
C ASP A 111 -9.34 -4.85 -7.92
N VAL A 112 -9.09 -6.16 -7.97
CA VAL A 112 -7.94 -6.74 -8.65
C VAL A 112 -8.38 -7.70 -9.75
N TYR A 113 -7.73 -7.59 -10.91
CA TYR A 113 -8.06 -8.30 -12.14
C TYR A 113 -6.89 -9.13 -12.67
#